data_AF-Q757R4-F1
#
_entry.id   AF-Q757R4-F1
#
_cell.length_a   1.000
_cell.length_b   1.000
_cell.length_c   1.000
_cell.angle_alpha   90.00
_cell.angle_beta   90.00
_cell.angle_gamma   90.00
#
_symmetry.space_group_name_H-M   'P 1'
#
loop_
_entity.id
_entity.type
_entity.pdbx_description
1 polymer ?
#
loop_
_entity_poly.entity_id
_entity_poly.type
_entity_poly.pdbx_seq_one_letter_code
_entity_poly.pdbx_strand_id
1 'polypeptide(L)'
;MNISKVLILETLYELLLNGQTNRVSLVRLQADVNDHPMTKQLAHQWQTLKINDILDVIKLLFPKQTSLSDGQIIFYNLQIVEIRDTLLDVVRECQDTLVKDVKQLEQQYQAIKSHDDMKIRRERIMGMYRDTILAKLQSFQHFHRLYSKLDPSPVVRDMMDLERIKATSIENLSHLQHILQKCVTDSVMTTKAGSDRYREIILSQGELDDTVKFVRYAMDN
;
A
#
# COMPACT_ATOMS: atom_id res chain seq x y z
N MET A 1 19.53 6.56 13.34
CA MET A 1 20.34 7.07 14.47
C MET A 1 21.26 5.99 15.06
N ASN A 2 20.81 4.73 15.24
CA ASN A 2 21.65 3.72 15.90
C ASN A 2 22.80 3.17 15.02
N ILE A 3 22.63 3.09 13.70
CA ILE A 3 23.72 2.67 12.78
C ILE A 3 24.95 3.58 12.92
N SER A 4 24.77 4.89 12.99
CA SER A 4 25.89 5.84 13.17
C SER A 4 26.69 5.54 14.44
N LYS A 5 26.01 5.16 15.54
CA LYS A 5 26.68 4.75 16.78
C LYS A 5 27.50 3.48 16.58
N VAL A 6 26.94 2.47 15.89
CA VAL A 6 27.63 1.21 15.57
C VAL A 6 28.91 1.51 14.79
N LEU A 7 28.81 2.28 13.70
CA LEU A 7 29.97 2.60 12.86
C LEU A 7 31.03 3.40 13.63
N ILE A 8 30.62 4.40 14.43
CA ILE A 8 31.55 5.16 15.27
C ILE A 8 32.27 4.24 16.25
N LEU A 9 31.55 3.35 16.94
CA LEU A 9 32.13 2.44 17.92
C LEU A 9 33.04 1.39 17.29
N GLU A 10 32.64 0.81 16.15
CA GLU A 10 33.42 -0.17 15.41
C GLU A 10 34.74 0.45 14.92
N THR A 11 34.67 1.58 14.23
CA THR A 11 35.88 2.29 13.78
C THR A 11 36.74 2.74 14.95
N LEU A 12 36.13 3.25 16.04
CA LEU A 12 36.87 3.65 17.23
C LEU A 12 37.59 2.45 17.88
N TYR A 13 36.90 1.32 17.98
CA TYR A 13 37.46 0.08 18.51
C TYR A 13 38.67 -0.38 17.69
N GLU A 14 38.56 -0.41 16.37
CA GLU A 14 39.66 -0.79 15.48
C GLU A 14 40.85 0.17 15.58
N LEU A 15 40.61 1.48 15.63
CA LEU A 15 41.68 2.48 15.72
C LEU A 15 42.45 2.39 17.05
N LEU A 16 41.75 2.16 18.16
CA LEU A 16 42.37 2.00 19.48
C LEU A 16 43.09 0.65 19.60
N LEU A 17 42.50 -0.43 19.10
CA LEU A 17 43.09 -1.77 19.11
C LEU A 17 44.38 -1.82 18.29
N ASN A 18 44.35 -1.30 17.06
CA ASN A 18 45.49 -1.32 16.14
C ASN A 18 46.57 -0.29 16.52
N GLY A 19 46.16 0.87 17.03
CA GLY A 19 47.09 1.93 17.39
C GLY A 19 47.86 1.67 18.69
N GLN A 20 47.43 0.72 19.52
CA GLN A 20 47.95 0.49 20.89
C GLN A 20 48.11 1.78 21.70
N THR A 21 47.22 2.75 21.44
CA THR A 21 47.24 4.09 22.02
C THR A 21 45.85 4.43 22.51
N ASN A 22 45.77 5.28 23.52
CA ASN A 22 44.51 5.83 24.00
C ASN A 22 44.12 7.13 23.28
N ARG A 23 44.80 7.49 22.19
CA ARG A 23 44.57 8.71 21.40
C ARG A 23 44.13 8.40 19.99
N VAL A 24 43.09 9.06 19.51
CA VAL A 24 42.55 8.87 18.16
C VAL A 24 42.44 10.21 17.45
N SER A 25 43.00 10.30 16.23
CA SER A 25 42.83 11.47 15.37
C SER A 25 41.36 11.59 14.93
N LEU A 26 40.74 12.74 15.17
CA LEU A 26 39.34 12.98 14.83
C LEU A 26 39.11 13.02 13.32
N VAL A 27 40.05 13.57 12.56
CA VAL A 27 39.98 13.61 11.09
C VAL A 27 40.03 12.20 10.54
N ARG A 28 40.91 11.35 11.09
CA ARG A 28 41.00 9.93 10.69
C ARG A 28 39.73 9.17 11.04
N LEU A 29 39.24 9.31 12.27
CA LEU A 29 37.99 8.67 12.71
C LEU A 29 36.82 9.10 11.82
N GLN A 30 36.70 10.39 11.50
CA GLN A 30 35.65 10.88 10.61
C GLN A 30 35.74 10.29 9.21
N ALA A 31 36.95 10.23 8.64
CA ALA A 31 37.17 9.63 7.31
C ALA A 31 36.78 8.15 7.32
N ASP A 32 37.32 7.38 8.26
CA ASP A 32 37.12 5.94 8.35
C ASP A 32 35.63 5.58 8.59
N VAL A 33 34.92 6.36 9.42
CA VAL A 33 33.47 6.18 9.63
C VAL A 33 32.66 6.47 8.37
N ASN A 34 32.98 7.53 7.64
CA ASN A 34 32.22 7.92 6.44
C ASN A 34 32.55 7.05 5.22
N ASP A 35 33.77 6.53 5.12
CA ASP A 35 34.20 5.61 4.06
C ASP A 35 33.86 4.15 4.34
N HIS A 36 33.30 3.85 5.52
CA HIS A 36 32.93 2.50 5.93
C HIS A 36 32.04 1.81 4.87
N PRO A 37 32.28 0.53 4.50
CA PRO A 37 31.54 -0.15 3.42
C PRO A 37 30.02 -0.07 3.53
N MET A 38 29.51 -0.06 4.77
CA MET A 38 28.08 0.04 5.07
C MET A 38 27.48 1.42 4.71
N THR A 39 28.25 2.51 4.73
CA THR A 39 27.74 3.84 4.30
C THR A 39 27.44 3.85 2.81
N LYS A 40 28.23 3.13 2.01
CA LYS A 40 28.00 2.96 0.56
C LYS A 40 26.72 2.18 0.27
N GLN A 41 26.41 1.16 1.08
CA GLN A 41 25.15 0.41 0.96
C GLN A 41 23.93 1.26 1.34
N LEU A 42 24.11 2.22 2.25
CA LEU A 42 23.06 3.12 2.73
C LEU A 42 23.11 4.50 2.05
N ALA A 43 23.72 4.63 0.87
CA ALA A 43 24.03 5.93 0.25
C ALA A 43 22.83 6.89 0.13
N HIS A 44 21.61 6.39 -0.06
CA HIS A 44 20.40 7.22 -0.15
C HIS A 44 19.91 7.75 1.20
N GLN A 45 20.30 7.12 2.30
CA GLN A 45 19.85 7.45 3.66
C GLN A 45 20.98 7.99 4.55
N TRP A 46 22.23 7.77 4.15
CA TRP A 46 23.40 8.18 4.90
C TRP A 46 23.70 9.67 4.72
N GLN A 47 23.87 10.37 5.84
CA GLN A 47 24.39 11.73 5.87
C GLN A 47 25.83 11.67 6.38
N THR A 48 26.75 12.35 5.69
CA THR A 48 28.14 12.45 6.14
C THR A 48 28.19 12.99 7.56
N LEU A 49 28.79 12.22 8.47
CA LEU A 49 28.93 12.62 9.86
C LEU A 49 30.05 13.65 10.00
N LYS A 50 29.74 14.75 10.68
CA LYS A 50 30.74 15.77 11.04
C LYS A 50 31.46 15.35 12.32
N ILE A 51 32.65 15.92 12.54
CA ILE A 51 33.44 15.69 13.77
C ILE A 51 32.59 15.95 15.02
N ASN A 52 31.77 17.02 15.03
CA ASN A 52 30.92 17.33 16.17
C ASN A 52 29.88 16.23 16.44
N ASP A 53 29.23 15.69 15.41
CA ASP A 53 28.25 14.61 15.56
C ASP A 53 28.91 13.34 16.15
N ILE A 54 30.12 13.03 15.69
CA ILE A 54 30.92 11.91 16.21
C ILE A 54 31.29 12.13 17.68
N LEU A 55 31.76 13.33 18.02
CA LEU A 55 32.11 13.69 19.38
C LEU A 55 30.91 13.64 20.33
N ASP A 56 29.73 14.08 19.88
CA ASP A 56 28.52 14.05 20.67
C ASP A 56 28.11 12.60 20.99
N VAL A 57 28.23 11.69 20.02
CA VAL A 57 28.02 10.25 20.25
C VAL A 57 29.05 9.69 21.23
N ILE A 58 30.34 9.99 21.05
CA ILE A 58 31.39 9.46 21.93
C ILE A 58 31.21 9.97 23.37
N LYS A 59 30.91 11.25 23.56
CA LYS A 59 30.68 11.84 24.89
C LYS A 59 29.41 11.31 25.56
N LEU A 60 28.39 10.97 24.77
CA LEU A 60 27.18 10.34 25.26
C LEU A 60 27.46 8.91 25.76
N LEU A 61 28.27 8.15 25.02
CA LEU A 61 28.58 6.75 25.34
C LEU A 61 29.64 6.60 26.45
N PHE A 62 30.64 7.48 26.47
CA PHE A 62 31.76 7.44 27.43
C PHE A 62 31.89 8.77 28.19
N PRO A 63 30.91 9.11 29.04
CA PRO A 63 30.87 10.39 29.73
C PRO A 63 32.07 10.52 30.69
N LYS A 64 32.74 11.69 30.65
CA LYS A 64 33.90 12.02 31.51
C LYS A 64 35.15 11.14 31.34
N GLN A 65 35.15 10.23 30.37
CA GLN A 65 36.32 9.38 30.03
C GLN A 65 37.12 9.95 28.85
N THR A 66 36.80 11.15 28.38
CA THR A 66 37.41 11.73 27.18
C THR A 66 37.89 13.17 27.37
N SER A 67 38.98 13.53 26.71
CA SER A 67 39.41 14.92 26.49
C SER A 67 39.79 15.14 25.03
N LEU A 68 39.86 16.41 24.63
CA LEU A 68 40.28 16.82 23.29
C LEU A 68 41.59 17.59 23.41
N SER A 69 42.60 17.18 22.62
CA SER A 69 43.90 17.86 22.51
C SER A 69 44.40 17.74 21.08
N ASP A 70 44.83 18.85 20.48
CA ASP A 70 45.52 18.87 19.17
C ASP A 70 44.81 18.10 18.05
N GLY A 71 43.48 18.21 17.98
CA GLY A 71 42.67 17.51 16.96
C GLY A 71 42.50 16.00 17.21
N GLN A 72 42.92 15.51 18.37
CA GLN A 72 42.75 14.14 18.82
C GLN A 72 41.76 14.07 19.99
N ILE A 73 41.05 12.95 20.07
CA ILE A 73 40.32 12.55 21.27
C ILE A 73 41.17 11.56 22.07
N ILE A 74 41.32 11.84 23.36
CA ILE A 74 42.09 11.04 24.30
C ILE A 74 41.12 10.37 25.26
N PHE A 75 41.26 9.05 25.41
CA PHE A 75 40.44 8.25 26.32
C PHE A 75 41.21 7.95 27.62
N TYR A 76 40.57 8.18 28.76
CA TYR A 76 41.12 7.91 30.08
C TYR A 76 40.36 6.76 30.74
N ASN A 77 41.09 5.78 31.27
CA ASN A 77 40.52 4.64 32.00
C ASN A 77 39.42 3.90 31.23
N LEU A 78 39.44 3.94 29.89
CA LEU A 78 38.51 3.21 29.04
C LEU A 78 39.20 1.94 28.54
N GLN A 79 38.70 0.79 28.96
CA GLN A 79 39.23 -0.48 28.49
C GLN A 79 38.63 -0.84 27.12
N ILE A 80 39.43 -1.47 26.26
CA ILE A 80 38.98 -1.98 24.95
C ILE A 80 37.76 -2.90 25.09
N VAL A 81 37.68 -3.66 26.19
CA VAL A 81 36.53 -4.53 26.51
C VAL A 81 35.25 -3.72 26.71
N GLU A 82 35.30 -2.56 27.37
CA GLU A 82 34.12 -1.71 27.57
C GLU A 82 33.58 -1.18 26.23
N ILE A 83 34.48 -0.81 25.29
CA ILE A 83 34.08 -0.38 23.95
C ILE A 83 33.40 -1.52 23.19
N ARG A 84 33.98 -2.73 23.25
CA ARG A 84 33.39 -3.93 22.62
C ARG A 84 32.01 -4.23 23.19
N ASP A 85 31.86 -4.21 24.52
CA ASP A 85 30.60 -4.54 25.17
C ASP A 85 29.54 -3.48 24.85
N THR A 86 29.91 -2.20 24.83
CA THR A 86 29.04 -1.09 24.37
C THR A 86 28.63 -1.28 22.91
N LEU A 87 29.56 -1.66 22.03
CA LEU A 87 29.27 -1.95 20.62
C LEU A 87 28.26 -3.09 20.48
N LEU A 88 28.44 -4.20 21.20
CA LEU A 88 27.52 -5.33 21.18
C LEU A 88 26.13 -4.97 21.68
N ASP A 89 26.02 -4.14 22.71
CA ASP A 89 24.74 -3.68 23.23
C ASP A 89 24.01 -2.74 22.23
N VAL A 90 24.73 -1.82 21.60
CA VAL A 90 24.17 -0.95 20.56
C VAL A 90 23.75 -1.75 19.32
N VAL A 91 24.51 -2.79 18.94
CA VAL A 91 24.14 -3.70 17.85
C VAL A 91 22.87 -4.48 18.22
N ARG A 92 22.75 -4.97 19.46
CA ARG A 92 21.54 -5.65 19.93
C ARG A 92 20.33 -4.72 19.90
N GLU A 93 20.47 -3.48 20.36
CA GLU A 93 19.41 -2.47 20.30
C GLU A 93 18.97 -2.18 18.84
N CYS A 94 19.93 -2.09 17.91
CA CYS A 94 19.63 -1.98 16.48
C CYS A 94 18.80 -3.17 15.98
N GLN A 95 19.22 -4.39 16.31
CA GLN A 95 18.54 -5.61 15.88
C GLN A 95 17.12 -5.69 16.43
N ASP A 96 16.94 -5.43 17.72
CA ASP A 96 15.62 -5.45 18.37
C ASP A 96 14.67 -4.42 17.76
N THR A 97 15.18 -3.22 17.48
CA THR A 97 14.41 -2.16 16.80
C THR A 97 14.01 -2.61 15.39
N LEU A 98 14.96 -3.16 14.62
CA LEU A 98 14.69 -3.61 13.25
C LEU A 98 13.68 -4.76 13.20
N VAL A 99 13.78 -5.73 14.13
CA VAL A 99 12.82 -6.83 14.26
C VAL A 99 11.42 -6.30 14.59
N LYS A 100 11.33 -5.29 15.47
CA LYS A 100 10.06 -4.65 15.80
C LYS A 100 9.45 -3.94 14.59
N ASP A 101 10.26 -3.18 13.86
CA ASP A 101 9.81 -2.46 12.66
C ASP A 101 9.34 -3.42 11.56
N VAL A 102 10.07 -4.51 11.33
CA VAL A 102 9.68 -5.57 10.38
C VAL A 102 8.34 -6.20 10.78
N LYS A 103 8.15 -6.56 12.05
CA LYS A 103 6.88 -7.13 12.53
C LYS A 103 5.71 -6.16 12.33
N GLN A 104 5.93 -4.87 12.55
CA GLN A 104 4.91 -3.85 12.33
C GLN A 104 4.55 -3.71 10.85
N LEU A 105 5.56 -3.71 9.96
CA LEU A 105 5.36 -3.69 8.51
C LEU A 105 4.64 -4.95 8.01
N GLU A 106 4.97 -6.13 8.53
CA GLU A 106 4.28 -7.38 8.21
C GLU A 106 2.80 -7.33 8.60
N GLN A 107 2.47 -6.80 9.79
CA GLN A 107 1.09 -6.63 10.23
C GLN A 107 0.32 -5.65 9.32
N GLN A 108 0.94 -4.54 8.93
CA GLN A 108 0.34 -3.59 7.99
C GLN A 108 0.11 -4.23 6.62
N TYR A 109 1.10 -4.97 6.10
CA TYR A 109 0.99 -5.69 4.84
C TYR A 109 -0.15 -6.71 4.87
N GLN A 110 -0.28 -7.50 5.95
CA GLN A 110 -1.38 -8.46 6.08
C GLN A 110 -2.75 -7.78 6.17
N ALA A 111 -2.85 -6.64 6.86
CA ALA A 111 -4.08 -5.87 6.92
C ALA A 111 -4.50 -5.38 5.51
N ILE A 112 -3.56 -4.78 4.76
CA ILE A 112 -3.80 -4.32 3.38
C ILE A 112 -4.18 -5.50 2.49
N LYS A 113 -3.40 -6.58 2.51
CA LYS A 113 -3.67 -7.78 1.72
C LYS A 113 -5.05 -8.37 2.01
N SER A 114 -5.42 -8.49 3.29
CA SER A 114 -6.73 -9.01 3.69
C SER A 114 -7.88 -8.11 3.19
N HIS A 115 -7.68 -6.79 3.19
CA HIS A 115 -8.65 -5.84 2.67
C HIS A 115 -8.81 -5.95 1.15
N ASP A 116 -7.70 -6.06 0.43
CA ASP A 116 -7.69 -6.25 -1.03
C ASP A 116 -8.31 -7.60 -1.43
N ASP A 117 -7.98 -8.69 -0.73
CA ASP A 117 -8.57 -10.00 -0.97
C ASP A 117 -10.09 -9.98 -0.75
N MET A 118 -10.56 -9.31 0.30
CA MET A 118 -11.99 -9.13 0.57
C MET A 118 -12.68 -8.25 -0.50
N LYS A 119 -12.00 -7.21 -0.99
CA LYS A 119 -12.48 -6.36 -2.07
C LYS A 119 -12.61 -7.14 -3.38
N ILE A 120 -11.56 -7.86 -3.79
CA ILE A 120 -11.54 -8.70 -4.99
C ILE A 120 -12.63 -9.78 -4.90
N ARG A 121 -12.79 -10.41 -3.74
CA ARG A 121 -13.84 -11.41 -3.52
C ARG A 121 -15.23 -10.80 -3.67
N ARG A 122 -15.46 -9.61 -3.11
CA ARG A 122 -16.73 -8.87 -3.24
C ARG A 122 -17.00 -8.53 -4.70
N GLU A 123 -16.02 -7.99 -5.43
CA GLU A 123 -16.14 -7.66 -6.86
C GLU A 123 -16.47 -8.90 -7.69
N ARG A 124 -15.82 -10.05 -7.41
CA ARG A 124 -16.11 -11.32 -8.10
C ARG A 124 -17.54 -11.80 -7.84
N ILE A 125 -18.00 -11.77 -6.59
CA ILE A 125 -19.38 -12.16 -6.23
C ILE A 125 -20.38 -11.25 -6.94
N MET A 126 -20.14 -9.94 -6.92
CA MET A 126 -20.99 -8.96 -7.59
C MET A 126 -21.02 -9.17 -9.12
N GLY A 127 -19.87 -9.49 -9.73
CA GLY A 127 -19.79 -9.86 -11.15
C GLY A 127 -20.61 -11.10 -11.49
N MET A 128 -20.46 -12.18 -10.71
CA MET A 128 -21.25 -13.41 -10.91
C MET A 128 -22.76 -13.15 -10.79
N TYR A 129 -23.13 -12.32 -9.81
CA TYR A 129 -24.51 -11.98 -9.55
C TYR A 129 -25.12 -11.16 -10.68
N ARG A 130 -24.39 -10.14 -11.16
CA ARG A 130 -24.72 -9.40 -12.38
C ARG A 130 -24.97 -10.33 -13.54
N ASP A 131 -24.03 -11.24 -13.81
CA ASP A 131 -24.10 -12.12 -14.97
C ASP A 131 -25.29 -13.09 -14.88
N THR A 132 -25.62 -13.54 -13.67
CA THR A 132 -26.80 -14.39 -13.42
C THR A 132 -28.10 -13.64 -13.68
N ILE A 133 -28.22 -12.41 -13.19
CA ILE A 133 -29.40 -11.56 -13.43
C ILE A 133 -29.53 -11.23 -14.91
N LEU A 134 -28.43 -10.86 -15.57
CA LEU A 134 -28.41 -10.61 -17.00
C LEU A 134 -28.82 -11.85 -17.79
N ALA A 135 -28.28 -13.03 -17.47
CA ALA A 135 -28.66 -14.27 -18.14
C ALA A 135 -30.15 -14.58 -17.96
N LYS A 136 -30.69 -14.37 -16.76
CA LYS A 136 -32.13 -14.52 -16.50
C LYS A 136 -32.94 -13.52 -17.31
N LEU A 137 -32.54 -12.27 -17.33
CA LEU A 137 -33.24 -11.23 -18.07
C LEU A 137 -33.19 -11.49 -19.59
N GLN A 138 -32.03 -11.90 -20.12
CA GLN A 138 -31.88 -12.29 -21.52
C GLN A 138 -32.69 -13.53 -21.92
N SER A 139 -33.14 -14.36 -20.97
CA SER A 139 -34.04 -15.47 -21.26
C SER A 139 -35.46 -15.01 -21.59
N PHE A 140 -35.82 -13.78 -21.22
CA PHE A 140 -37.09 -13.20 -21.58
C PHE A 140 -37.06 -12.60 -22.99
N GLN A 141 -38.15 -12.85 -23.73
CA GLN A 141 -38.25 -12.48 -25.14
C GLN A 141 -38.19 -10.95 -25.34
N HIS A 142 -38.81 -10.16 -24.47
CA HIS A 142 -38.89 -8.71 -24.63
C HIS A 142 -37.59 -8.03 -24.19
N PHE A 143 -37.05 -8.41 -23.04
CA PHE A 143 -35.77 -7.87 -22.55
C PHE A 143 -34.60 -8.17 -23.49
N HIS A 144 -34.54 -9.36 -24.10
CA HIS A 144 -33.52 -9.69 -25.11
C HIS A 144 -33.49 -8.68 -26.27
N ARG A 145 -34.67 -8.17 -26.67
CA ARG A 145 -34.79 -7.21 -27.77
C ARG A 145 -34.39 -5.80 -27.38
N LEU A 146 -34.29 -5.44 -26.10
CA LEU A 146 -33.89 -4.08 -25.69
C LEU A 146 -32.50 -3.69 -26.20
N TYR A 147 -31.56 -4.63 -26.21
CA TYR A 147 -30.16 -4.40 -26.57
C TYR A 147 -29.84 -4.62 -28.05
N SER A 148 -30.85 -4.82 -28.91
CA SER A 148 -30.62 -4.69 -30.35
C SER A 148 -30.07 -3.30 -30.64
N LYS A 149 -29.05 -3.18 -31.51
CA LYS A 149 -28.42 -1.90 -31.88
C LYS A 149 -29.46 -0.79 -32.03
N LEU A 150 -29.50 0.11 -31.06
CA LEU A 150 -30.31 1.32 -31.11
C LEU A 150 -29.49 2.39 -31.80
N ASP A 151 -30.13 3.13 -32.71
CA ASP A 151 -29.49 4.27 -33.35
C ASP A 151 -29.26 5.39 -32.31
N PRO A 152 -28.12 6.11 -32.37
CA PRO A 152 -27.87 7.26 -31.51
C PRO A 152 -29.02 8.27 -31.61
N SER A 153 -29.56 8.69 -30.46
CA SER A 153 -30.63 9.68 -30.38
C SER A 153 -30.10 11.01 -29.84
N PRO A 154 -30.59 12.16 -30.32
CA PRO A 154 -30.25 13.47 -29.71
C PRO A 154 -30.68 13.57 -28.23
N VAL A 155 -31.64 12.74 -27.80
CA VAL A 155 -32.15 12.71 -26.42
C VAL A 155 -31.29 11.84 -25.51
N VAL A 156 -30.78 10.71 -26.02
CA VAL A 156 -29.96 9.75 -25.25
C VAL A 156 -28.53 9.75 -25.79
N ARG A 157 -27.64 10.42 -25.06
CA ARG A 157 -26.24 10.61 -25.46
C ARG A 157 -25.34 9.38 -25.23
N ASP A 158 -25.70 8.53 -24.28
CA ASP A 158 -24.88 7.39 -23.84
C ASP A 158 -25.77 6.17 -23.61
N MET A 159 -26.14 5.52 -24.72
CA MET A 159 -26.87 4.27 -24.66
C MET A 159 -25.98 3.16 -24.09
N MET A 160 -26.51 2.47 -23.09
CA MET A 160 -25.87 1.30 -22.52
C MET A 160 -26.30 0.05 -23.30
N ASP A 161 -25.33 -0.60 -23.93
CA ASP A 161 -25.50 -1.92 -24.50
C ASP A 161 -25.21 -3.02 -23.46
N LEU A 162 -25.54 -4.26 -23.81
CA LEU A 162 -25.35 -5.42 -22.93
C LEU A 162 -23.87 -5.66 -22.58
N GLU A 163 -22.95 -5.47 -23.52
CA GLU A 163 -21.53 -5.73 -23.31
C GLU A 163 -20.92 -4.71 -22.33
N ARG A 164 -21.37 -3.44 -22.40
CA ARG A 164 -21.02 -2.41 -21.42
C ARG A 164 -21.56 -2.73 -20.04
N ILE A 165 -22.79 -3.27 -19.93
CA ILE A 165 -23.30 -3.71 -18.62
C ILE A 165 -22.46 -4.86 -18.08
N LYS A 166 -22.13 -5.87 -18.91
CA LYS A 166 -21.23 -6.99 -18.53
C LYS A 166 -19.80 -6.54 -18.19
N ALA A 167 -19.36 -5.39 -18.67
CA ALA A 167 -18.06 -4.82 -18.31
C ALA A 167 -18.13 -3.92 -17.06
N THR A 168 -19.33 -3.53 -16.61
CA THR A 168 -19.50 -2.59 -15.49
C THR A 168 -19.36 -3.31 -14.15
N SER A 169 -18.52 -2.76 -13.28
CA SER A 169 -18.47 -3.19 -11.88
C SER A 169 -19.71 -2.69 -11.14
N ILE A 170 -20.39 -3.59 -10.43
CA ILE A 170 -21.57 -3.24 -9.64
C ILE A 170 -21.23 -3.31 -8.15
N GLU A 171 -21.80 -2.37 -7.39
CA GLU A 171 -21.55 -2.27 -5.95
C GLU A 171 -22.51 -3.15 -5.14
N ASN A 172 -23.75 -3.25 -5.61
CA ASN A 172 -24.84 -3.99 -4.99
C ASN A 172 -25.99 -4.18 -6.01
N LEU A 173 -27.03 -4.93 -5.61
CA LEU A 173 -28.21 -5.16 -6.45
C LEU A 173 -28.90 -3.86 -6.88
N SER A 174 -29.01 -2.88 -5.98
CA SER A 174 -29.64 -1.60 -6.30
C SER A 174 -28.88 -0.90 -7.42
N HIS A 175 -27.54 -0.85 -7.37
CA HIS A 175 -26.73 -0.26 -8.44
C HIS A 175 -26.99 -0.95 -9.80
N LEU A 176 -27.02 -2.29 -9.84
CA LEU A 176 -27.39 -3.01 -11.06
C LEU A 176 -28.80 -2.67 -11.53
N GLN A 177 -29.78 -2.62 -10.63
CA GLN A 177 -31.14 -2.24 -10.97
C GLN A 177 -31.20 -0.83 -11.60
N HIS A 178 -30.46 0.15 -11.05
CA HIS A 178 -30.41 1.50 -11.63
C HIS A 178 -29.82 1.50 -13.03
N ILE A 179 -28.76 0.71 -13.27
CA ILE A 179 -28.16 0.53 -14.60
C ILE A 179 -29.19 -0.03 -15.58
N LEU A 180 -29.88 -1.11 -15.21
CA LEU A 180 -30.87 -1.76 -16.08
C LEU A 180 -32.09 -0.85 -16.31
N GLN A 181 -32.54 -0.14 -15.27
CA GLN A 181 -33.63 0.84 -15.36
C GLN A 181 -33.28 1.99 -16.29
N LYS A 182 -32.02 2.45 -16.30
CA LYS A 182 -31.53 3.44 -17.26
C LYS A 182 -31.68 2.91 -18.69
N CYS A 183 -31.29 1.67 -18.98
CA CYS A 183 -31.46 1.07 -20.32
C CYS A 183 -32.92 1.06 -20.79
N VAL A 184 -33.86 0.68 -19.91
CA VAL A 184 -35.28 0.69 -20.22
C VAL A 184 -35.77 2.12 -20.45
N THR A 185 -35.40 3.05 -19.58
CA THR A 185 -35.79 4.46 -19.66
C THR A 185 -35.26 5.12 -20.94
N ASP A 186 -33.99 4.90 -21.27
CA ASP A 186 -33.36 5.37 -22.50
C ASP A 186 -34.12 4.84 -23.73
N SER A 187 -34.49 3.55 -23.72
CA SER A 187 -35.27 2.94 -24.80
C SER A 187 -36.66 3.55 -24.93
N VAL A 188 -37.33 3.83 -23.80
CA VAL A 188 -38.63 4.54 -23.79
C VAL A 188 -38.50 5.92 -24.41
N MET A 189 -37.46 6.68 -24.04
CA MET A 189 -37.25 8.05 -24.52
C MET A 189 -36.97 8.12 -26.03
N THR A 190 -36.39 7.08 -26.62
CA THR A 190 -36.12 7.04 -28.06
C THR A 190 -37.25 6.44 -28.90
N THR A 191 -38.30 5.92 -28.26
CA THR A 191 -39.35 5.17 -28.95
C THR A 191 -40.68 5.93 -28.94
N LYS A 192 -41.36 5.99 -30.10
CA LYS A 192 -42.68 6.62 -30.21
C LYS A 192 -43.70 5.90 -29.34
N ALA A 193 -44.36 6.63 -28.44
CA ALA A 193 -45.44 6.11 -27.60
C ALA A 193 -46.54 5.43 -28.42
N GLY A 194 -47.01 4.27 -27.95
CA GLY A 194 -48.06 3.46 -28.61
C GLY A 194 -47.57 2.53 -29.73
N SER A 195 -46.33 2.67 -30.21
CA SER A 195 -45.75 1.73 -31.17
C SER A 195 -45.61 0.32 -30.59
N ASP A 196 -45.47 -0.69 -31.46
CA ASP A 196 -45.21 -2.07 -31.02
C ASP A 196 -43.93 -2.15 -30.19
N ARG A 197 -42.88 -1.45 -30.61
CA ARG A 197 -41.61 -1.35 -29.86
C ARG A 197 -41.80 -0.71 -28.48
N TYR A 198 -42.62 0.33 -28.37
CA TYR A 198 -42.93 0.93 -27.07
C TYR A 198 -43.61 -0.09 -26.14
N ARG A 199 -44.57 -0.87 -26.66
CA ARG A 199 -45.20 -1.95 -25.89
C ARG A 199 -44.20 -3.02 -25.45
N GLU A 200 -43.27 -3.43 -26.31
CA GLU A 200 -42.19 -4.36 -25.93
C GLU A 200 -41.31 -3.82 -24.79
N ILE A 201 -40.95 -2.53 -24.83
CA ILE A 201 -40.14 -1.91 -23.77
C ILE A 201 -40.90 -1.89 -22.44
N ILE A 202 -42.19 -1.56 -22.45
CA ILE A 202 -43.01 -1.60 -21.23
C ILE A 202 -43.14 -3.03 -20.68
N LEU A 203 -43.26 -4.05 -21.54
CA LEU A 203 -43.27 -5.44 -21.09
C LEU A 203 -41.92 -5.86 -20.47
N SER A 204 -40.81 -5.41 -21.06
CA SER A 204 -39.47 -5.67 -20.50
C SER A 204 -39.22 -5.00 -19.15
N GLN A 205 -39.90 -3.89 -18.84
CA GLN A 205 -39.90 -3.30 -17.50
C GLN A 205 -40.51 -4.26 -16.48
N GLY A 206 -41.63 -4.92 -16.82
CA GLY A 206 -42.25 -5.92 -15.96
C GLY A 206 -41.32 -7.12 -15.70
N GLU A 207 -40.64 -7.60 -16.74
CA GLU A 207 -39.65 -8.68 -16.63
C GLU A 207 -38.47 -8.30 -15.72
N LEU A 208 -38.01 -7.05 -15.80
CA LEU A 208 -36.99 -6.50 -14.90
C LEU A 208 -37.49 -6.46 -13.45
N ASP A 209 -38.67 -5.90 -13.22
CA ASP A 209 -39.25 -5.76 -11.88
C ASP A 209 -39.48 -7.13 -11.21
N ASP A 210 -39.97 -8.11 -11.97
CA ASP A 210 -40.18 -9.48 -11.48
C ASP A 210 -38.85 -10.16 -11.14
N THR A 211 -37.82 -9.97 -11.97
CA THR A 211 -36.48 -10.50 -11.69
C THR A 211 -35.89 -9.87 -10.43
N VAL A 212 -35.97 -8.55 -10.28
CA VAL A 212 -35.46 -7.85 -9.09
C VAL A 212 -36.20 -8.30 -7.83
N LYS A 213 -37.54 -8.43 -7.88
CA LYS A 213 -38.34 -8.93 -6.75
C LYS A 213 -37.95 -10.36 -6.38
N PHE A 214 -37.87 -11.26 -7.35
CA PHE A 214 -37.47 -12.64 -7.13
C PHE A 214 -36.10 -12.72 -6.45
N VAL A 215 -35.16 -11.93 -6.94
CA VAL A 215 -33.79 -11.92 -6.42
C VAL A 215 -33.72 -11.32 -5.02
N ARG A 216 -34.43 -10.23 -4.73
CA ARG A 216 -34.51 -9.68 -3.35
C ARG A 216 -35.09 -10.70 -2.40
N TYR A 217 -36.20 -11.34 -2.79
CA TYR A 217 -36.82 -12.40 -1.99
C TYR A 217 -35.87 -13.58 -1.72
N ALA A 218 -35.03 -13.95 -2.69
CA ALA A 218 -34.03 -15.01 -2.54
C ALA A 218 -32.80 -14.61 -1.70
N MET A 219 -32.56 -13.32 -1.46
CA MET A 219 -31.46 -12.84 -0.60
C MET A 219 -31.91 -12.57 0.84
N ASP A 220 -33.19 -12.20 1.03
CA ASP A 220 -33.76 -11.94 2.35
C ASP A 220 -34.11 -13.24 3.11
N ASN A 221 -34.11 -14.40 2.43
CA ASN A 221 -34.32 -15.74 2.99
C ASN A 221 -33.07 -16.62 2.85
#